data_AF-A0A8J7X638-F1
#
_entry.id   AF-A0A8J7X638-F1
#
_cell.length_a   1.000
_cell.length_b   1.000
_cell.length_c   1.000
_cell.angle_alpha   90.00
_cell.angle_beta   90.00
_cell.angle_gamma   90.00
#
_symmetry.space_group_name_H-M   'P 1'
#
loop_
_entity.id
_entity.type
_entity.pdbx_description
1 polymer ?
#
loop_
_entity_poly.entity_id
_entity_poly.type
_entity_poly.pdbx_seq_one_letter_code
_entity_poly.pdbx_strand_id
1 'polypeptide(L)'
;MEDWLLFGLLAAVSYSLAALAAKLSLAGESGLQVTQAGLLTGFGVFLAFVVFTMYSGLPSFSKASPKTIAFGLGVGLLWAVGQILVYVALMKGADISRMAPIYNLNTLFVVVFGIFLLGELPDRAQALRVGLGAILITAGAVLVSV
;
A
#
# COMPACT_ATOMS: atom_id res chain seq x y z
N MET A 1 -12.44 -13.95 -15.37
CA MET A 1 -11.92 -13.34 -14.13
C MET A 1 -12.51 -11.95 -14.07
N GLU A 2 -13.13 -11.57 -12.95
CA GLU A 2 -13.71 -10.22 -12.81
C GLU A 2 -12.59 -9.16 -12.91
N ASP A 3 -12.83 -8.04 -13.58
CA ASP A 3 -11.77 -7.08 -13.93
C ASP A 3 -11.02 -6.53 -12.71
N TRP A 4 -11.68 -6.41 -11.56
CA TRP A 4 -11.06 -5.96 -10.31
C TRP A 4 -10.02 -6.95 -9.77
N LEU A 5 -10.17 -8.26 -10.03
CA LEU A 5 -9.16 -9.26 -9.65
C LEU A 5 -7.89 -9.07 -10.45
N LEU A 6 -8.01 -8.79 -11.76
CA LEU A 6 -6.86 -8.50 -12.62
C LEU A 6 -6.13 -7.24 -12.15
N PHE A 7 -6.86 -6.16 -11.86
CA PHE A 7 -6.25 -4.93 -11.32
C PHE A 7 -5.59 -5.15 -9.96
N GLY A 8 -6.18 -5.98 -9.09
CA GLY A 8 -5.58 -6.36 -7.82
C GLY A 8 -4.26 -7.12 -7.98
N LEU A 9 -4.20 -8.06 -8.92
CA LEU A 9 -2.98 -8.81 -9.23
C LEU A 9 -1.88 -7.92 -9.82
N LEU A 10 -2.24 -7.04 -10.76
CA LEU A 10 -1.29 -6.07 -11.33
C LEU A 10 -0.75 -5.12 -10.26
N ALA A 11 -1.61 -4.64 -9.36
CA ALA A 11 -1.21 -3.81 -8.23
C ALA A 11 -0.23 -4.56 -7.31
N ALA A 12 -0.48 -5.83 -6.99
CA ALA A 12 0.42 -6.64 -6.17
C ALA A 12 1.82 -6.77 -6.79
N VAL A 13 1.90 -6.99 -8.10
CA VAL A 13 3.19 -7.04 -8.83
C VAL A 13 3.87 -5.66 -8.78
N SER A 14 3.15 -4.58 -9.07
CA SER A 14 3.71 -3.22 -9.05
C SER A 14 4.22 -2.83 -7.66
N TYR A 15 3.47 -3.10 -6.59
CA TYR A 15 3.92 -2.82 -5.22
C TYR A 15 5.13 -3.66 -4.82
N SER A 16 5.22 -4.91 -5.28
CA SER A 16 6.38 -5.77 -5.02
C SER A 16 7.65 -5.23 -5.70
N LEU A 17 7.55 -4.82 -6.97
CA LEU A 17 8.67 -4.20 -7.69
C LEU A 17 9.08 -2.86 -7.07
N ALA A 18 8.11 -2.05 -6.66
CA ALA A 18 8.38 -0.78 -5.97
C ALA A 18 9.11 -1.01 -4.64
N ALA A 19 8.72 -2.03 -3.86
CA ALA A 19 9.37 -2.37 -2.60
C ALA A 19 10.83 -2.83 -2.80
N LEU A 20 11.11 -3.59 -3.86
CA LEU A 20 12.48 -3.95 -4.24
C LEU A 20 13.31 -2.73 -4.66
N ALA A 21 12.75 -1.88 -5.53
CA ALA A 21 13.40 -0.64 -5.96
C ALA A 21 13.68 0.30 -4.79
N ALA A 22 12.78 0.37 -3.80
CA ALA A 22 12.98 1.09 -2.56
C ALA A 22 14.18 0.57 -1.74
N LYS A 23 14.31 -0.75 -1.58
CA LYS A 23 15.50 -1.31 -0.89
C LYS A 23 16.78 -0.95 -1.65
N LEU A 24 16.76 -1.05 -2.98
CA LEU A 24 17.92 -0.72 -3.81
C LEU A 24 18.28 0.76 -3.77
N SER A 25 17.29 1.67 -3.75
CA SER A 25 17.54 3.12 -3.73
C SER A 25 18.16 3.60 -2.41
N LEU A 26 17.98 2.84 -1.33
CA LEU A 26 18.55 3.11 -0.01
C LEU A 26 19.89 2.39 0.22
N ALA A 27 20.33 1.51 -0.70
CA ALA A 27 21.48 0.65 -0.49
C ALA A 27 22.81 1.32 -0.87
N GLY A 28 23.87 0.99 -0.12
CA GLY A 28 25.24 1.42 -0.39
C GLY A 28 25.59 2.81 0.16
N GLU A 29 26.86 3.20 0.04
CA GLU A 29 27.38 4.48 0.56
C GLU A 29 26.81 5.71 -0.18
N SER A 30 26.39 5.53 -1.42
CA SER A 30 25.72 6.54 -2.24
C SER A 30 24.18 6.40 -2.26
N GLY A 31 23.63 5.54 -1.40
CA GLY A 31 22.20 5.36 -1.26
C GLY A 31 21.49 6.64 -0.79
N LEU A 32 20.22 6.78 -1.17
CA LEU A 32 19.39 7.90 -0.73
C LEU A 32 19.14 7.80 0.77
N GLN A 33 19.10 8.96 1.44
CA GLN A 33 18.55 9.05 2.79
C GLN A 33 17.02 8.89 2.74
N VAL A 34 16.40 8.50 3.86
CA VAL A 34 14.94 8.32 3.99
C VAL A 34 14.15 9.53 3.47
N THR A 35 14.61 10.74 3.77
CA THR A 35 13.96 11.99 3.33
C THR A 35 14.03 12.16 1.81
N GLN A 36 15.19 11.92 1.21
CA GLN A 36 15.41 12.02 -0.24
C GLN A 36 14.61 10.95 -0.98
N ALA A 37 14.67 9.69 -0.52
CA ALA A 37 13.88 8.60 -1.07
C ALA A 37 12.38 8.89 -0.96
N GLY A 38 11.92 9.40 0.18
CA GLY A 38 10.53 9.80 0.41
C GLY A 38 10.05 10.86 -0.58
N LEU A 39 10.82 11.94 -0.75
CA LEU A 39 10.49 13.03 -1.68
C LEU A 39 10.46 12.55 -3.14
N LEU A 40 11.46 11.78 -3.57
CA LEU A 40 11.51 11.26 -4.94
C LEU A 40 10.39 10.25 -5.21
N THR A 41 10.06 9.41 -4.23
CA THR A 41 8.92 8.48 -4.31
C THR A 41 7.60 9.26 -4.42
N GLY A 42 7.40 10.27 -3.56
CA GLY A 42 6.22 11.12 -3.61
C GLY A 42 6.08 11.85 -4.95
N PHE A 43 7.17 12.37 -5.49
CA PHE A 43 7.19 12.98 -6.82
C PHE A 43 6.87 11.97 -7.93
N GLY A 44 7.43 10.76 -7.88
CA GLY A 44 7.12 9.69 -8.83
C GLY A 44 5.65 9.27 -8.80
N VAL A 45 5.06 9.13 -7.60
CA VAL A 45 3.63 8.85 -7.42
C VAL A 45 2.79 9.98 -7.99
N PHE A 46 3.12 11.23 -7.67
CA PHE A 46 2.41 12.41 -8.20
C PHE A 46 2.46 12.44 -9.73
N LEU A 47 3.64 12.24 -10.34
CA LEU A 47 3.80 12.21 -11.79
C LEU A 47 2.97 11.09 -12.43
N ALA A 48 2.96 9.89 -11.84
CA ALA A 48 2.15 8.77 -12.33
C ALA A 48 0.65 9.11 -12.36
N PHE A 49 0.12 9.76 -11.32
CA PHE A 49 -1.27 10.20 -11.29
C PHE A 49 -1.57 11.33 -12.27
N VAL A 50 -0.63 12.27 -12.47
CA VAL A 50 -0.77 13.33 -13.48
C VAL A 50 -0.89 12.70 -14.87
N VAL A 51 0.04 11.82 -15.23
CA VAL A 51 0.02 11.10 -16.52
C VAL A 51 -1.28 10.31 -16.67
N PHE A 52 -1.68 9.54 -15.66
CA PHE A 52 -2.94 8.79 -15.71
C PHE A 52 -4.16 9.70 -15.92
N THR A 53 -4.21 10.84 -15.23
CA THR A 53 -5.33 11.81 -15.37
C THR A 53 -5.38 12.41 -16.77
N MET A 54 -4.22 12.70 -17.38
CA MET A 54 -4.14 13.24 -18.74
C MET A 54 -4.70 12.28 -19.80
N TYR A 55 -4.54 10.97 -19.62
CA TYR A 55 -4.93 9.96 -20.63
C TYR A 55 -6.22 9.19 -20.31
N SER A 56 -6.74 9.25 -19.08
CA SER A 56 -7.90 8.47 -18.68
C SER A 56 -9.25 9.06 -19.11
N GLY A 57 -9.31 10.34 -19.50
CA GLY A 57 -10.55 11.02 -19.86
C GLY A 57 -11.54 11.16 -18.68
N LEU A 58 -11.09 10.90 -17.45
CA LEU A 58 -11.93 10.93 -16.25
C LEU A 58 -12.25 12.37 -15.84
N PRO A 59 -13.39 12.61 -15.16
CA PRO A 59 -13.78 13.94 -14.73
C PRO A 59 -12.72 14.62 -13.85
N SER A 60 -12.47 15.90 -14.12
CA SER A 60 -11.60 16.75 -13.29
C SER A 60 -12.17 16.95 -11.87
N PHE A 61 -11.34 17.45 -10.95
CA PHE A 61 -11.70 17.82 -9.57
C PHE A 61 -12.86 18.81 -9.45
N SER A 62 -13.36 19.37 -10.55
CA SER A 62 -14.45 20.35 -10.59
C SER A 62 -15.75 19.90 -9.92
N LYS A 63 -15.96 18.58 -9.73
CA LYS A 63 -17.14 18.03 -9.03
C LYS A 63 -16.85 17.55 -7.60
N ALA A 64 -15.62 17.64 -7.12
CA ALA A 64 -15.24 17.12 -5.82
C ALA A 64 -15.60 18.10 -4.68
N SER A 65 -16.26 17.60 -3.64
CA SER A 65 -16.54 18.42 -2.44
C SER A 65 -15.25 18.66 -1.63
N PRO A 66 -15.15 19.77 -0.86
CA PRO A 66 -14.00 20.01 0.02
C PRO A 66 -13.73 18.86 1.00
N LYS A 67 -14.80 18.21 1.50
CA LYS A 67 -14.70 17.04 2.39
C LYS A 67 -14.06 15.84 1.67
N THR A 68 -14.44 15.58 0.42
CA THR A 68 -13.86 14.51 -0.39
C THR A 68 -12.39 14.77 -0.70
N ILE A 69 -12.04 16.02 -1.01
CA ILE A 69 -10.65 16.44 -1.22
C ILE A 69 -9.82 16.23 0.06
N ALA A 70 -10.36 16.62 1.22
CA ALA A 70 -9.70 16.41 2.51
C ALA A 70 -9.46 14.93 2.81
N PHE A 71 -10.41 14.04 2.53
CA PHE A 71 -10.19 12.60 2.65
C PHE A 71 -9.12 12.09 1.68
N GLY A 72 -9.13 12.54 0.43
CA GLY A 72 -8.11 12.17 -0.56
C GLY A 72 -6.70 12.57 -0.12
N LEU A 73 -6.54 13.78 0.41
CA LEU A 73 -5.28 14.23 1.01
C LEU A 73 -4.88 13.36 2.22
N GLY A 74 -5.86 13.03 3.07
CA GLY A 74 -5.65 12.13 4.22
C GLY A 74 -5.11 10.76 3.81
N VAL A 75 -5.61 10.18 2.71
CA VAL A 75 -5.10 8.90 2.17
C VAL A 75 -3.62 9.01 1.82
N GLY A 76 -3.21 10.05 1.09
CA GLY A 76 -1.81 10.26 0.72
C GLY A 76 -0.89 10.43 1.93
N LEU A 77 -1.34 11.19 2.93
CA LEU A 77 -0.58 11.42 4.17
C LEU A 77 -0.41 10.12 4.98
N LEU A 78 -1.49 9.35 5.17
CA LEU A 78 -1.45 8.09 5.90
C LEU A 78 -0.54 7.06 5.19
N TRP A 79 -0.63 6.98 3.86
CA TRP A 79 0.25 6.12 3.06
C TRP A 79 1.72 6.55 3.21
N ALA A 80 2.02 7.85 3.13
CA ALA A 80 3.37 8.37 3.27
C ALA A 80 3.99 8.05 4.64
N VAL A 81 3.22 8.13 5.73
CA VAL A 81 3.69 7.74 7.07
C VAL A 81 4.11 6.26 7.09
N GLY A 82 3.29 5.37 6.53
CA GLY A 82 3.64 3.96 6.39
C GLY A 82 4.93 3.75 5.58
N GLN A 83 5.04 4.44 4.45
CA GLN A 83 6.20 4.33 3.57
C GLN A 83 7.50 4.84 4.22
N ILE A 84 7.42 5.91 5.01
CA ILE A 84 8.56 6.43 5.77
C ILE A 84 9.05 5.38 6.77
N LEU A 85 8.14 4.71 7.50
CA LEU A 85 8.51 3.65 8.44
C LEU A 85 9.17 2.46 7.72
N VAL A 86 8.71 2.11 6.52
CA VAL A 86 9.35 1.10 5.67
C VAL A 86 10.78 1.52 5.31
N TYR A 87 10.98 2.76 4.85
CA TYR A 87 12.32 3.26 4.51
C TYR A 87 13.25 3.30 5.71
N VAL A 88 12.77 3.71 6.88
CA VAL A 88 13.56 3.69 8.12
C VAL A 88 14.01 2.27 8.46
N ALA A 89 13.14 1.27 8.34
CA ALA A 89 13.50 -0.11 8.62
C ALA A 89 14.50 -0.67 7.60
N LEU A 90 14.30 -0.40 6.31
CA LEU A 90 15.22 -0.84 5.24
C LEU A 90 16.61 -0.20 5.41
N MET A 91 16.67 1.09 5.72
CA MET A 91 17.92 1.80 6.00
C MET A 91 18.64 1.22 7.24
N LYS A 92 17.89 0.69 8.21
CA LYS A 92 18.43 -0.03 9.38
C LYS A 92 18.84 -1.47 9.08
N GLY A 93 18.83 -1.89 7.81
CA GLY A 93 19.30 -3.20 7.38
C GLY A 93 18.23 -4.30 7.36
N ALA A 94 16.94 -3.96 7.43
CA ALA A 94 15.89 -4.97 7.33
C ALA A 94 15.90 -5.67 5.97
N ASP A 95 15.71 -6.99 5.98
CA ASP A 95 15.48 -7.76 4.77
C ASP A 95 14.08 -7.50 4.23
N ILE A 96 13.98 -7.00 2.99
CA ILE A 96 12.68 -6.73 2.37
C ILE A 96 11.82 -7.99 2.26
N SER A 97 12.42 -9.17 2.07
CA SER A 97 11.71 -10.46 2.05
C SER A 97 11.08 -10.81 3.39
N ARG A 98 11.69 -10.40 4.52
CA ARG A 98 11.14 -10.58 5.88
C ARG A 98 10.21 -9.45 6.27
N MET A 99 10.45 -8.23 5.78
CA MET A 99 9.67 -7.06 6.13
C MET A 99 8.35 -6.98 5.36
N ALA A 100 8.36 -7.37 4.08
CA ALA A 100 7.20 -7.27 3.20
C ALA A 100 5.96 -8.01 3.74
N PRO A 101 6.06 -9.25 4.25
CA PRO A 101 4.90 -9.90 4.84
C PRO A 101 4.33 -9.16 6.06
N ILE A 102 5.18 -8.55 6.90
CA ILE A 102 4.74 -7.80 8.09
C ILE A 102 3.98 -6.52 7.72
N TYR A 103 4.52 -5.64 6.87
CA TYR A 103 3.81 -4.40 6.57
C TYR A 103 2.57 -4.64 5.68
N ASN A 104 2.52 -5.76 4.96
CA ASN A 104 1.33 -6.19 4.21
C ASN A 104 0.25 -6.83 5.11
N LEU A 105 0.46 -6.93 6.43
CA LEU A 105 -0.62 -7.16 7.39
C LEU A 105 -1.64 -6.00 7.39
N ASN A 106 -1.33 -4.87 6.74
CA ASN A 106 -2.32 -3.83 6.44
C ASN A 106 -3.58 -4.39 5.75
N THR A 107 -3.47 -5.47 4.97
CA THR A 107 -4.61 -6.18 4.36
C THR A 107 -5.58 -6.73 5.41
N LEU A 108 -5.08 -7.33 6.49
CA LEU A 108 -5.90 -7.75 7.63
C LEU A 108 -6.56 -6.55 8.31
N PHE A 109 -5.79 -5.49 8.55
CA PHE A 109 -6.34 -4.28 9.17
C PHE A 109 -7.44 -3.63 8.31
N VAL A 110 -7.29 -3.63 6.99
CA VAL A 110 -8.32 -3.15 6.05
C VAL A 110 -9.60 -3.97 6.17
N VAL A 111 -9.51 -5.30 6.25
CA VAL A 111 -10.70 -6.15 6.48
C VAL A 111 -11.39 -5.79 7.80
N VAL A 112 -10.63 -5.67 8.88
CA VAL A 112 -11.15 -5.31 10.20
C VAL A 112 -11.83 -3.93 10.14
N PHE A 113 -11.16 -2.93 9.56
CA PHE A 113 -11.69 -1.58 9.46
C PHE A 113 -12.88 -1.48 8.49
N GLY A 114 -12.90 -2.26 7.40
CA GLY A 114 -14.05 -2.32 6.49
C GLY A 114 -15.29 -2.86 7.21
N ILE A 115 -15.14 -3.93 7.98
CA ILE A 115 -16.24 -4.50 8.77
C ILE A 115 -16.73 -3.49 9.83
N PHE A 116 -15.84 -2.90 10.62
CA PHE A 116 -16.24 -2.08 11.77
C PHE A 116 -16.56 -0.61 11.43
N LEU A 117 -15.84 -0.01 10.49
CA LEU A 117 -15.99 1.42 10.16
C LEU A 117 -16.90 1.65 8.95
N LEU A 118 -16.94 0.72 7.99
CA LEU A 118 -17.77 0.83 6.79
C LEU A 118 -19.04 -0.04 6.86
N GLY A 119 -19.13 -0.96 7.82
CA GLY A 119 -20.29 -1.84 7.99
C GLY A 119 -20.37 -2.92 6.91
N GLU A 120 -19.26 -3.24 6.24
CA GLU A 120 -19.16 -4.27 5.20
C GLU A 120 -19.18 -5.68 5.82
N LEU A 121 -20.29 -6.02 6.49
CA LEU A 121 -20.50 -7.33 7.11
C LEU A 121 -20.69 -8.39 6.02
N PRO A 122 -19.76 -9.34 5.86
CA PRO A 122 -19.95 -10.44 4.93
C PRO A 122 -21.08 -11.35 5.44
N ASP A 123 -21.70 -12.12 4.55
CA ASP A 123 -22.56 -13.21 5.00
C ASP A 123 -21.79 -14.18 5.92
N ARG A 124 -22.48 -14.99 6.73
CA ARG A 124 -21.82 -15.85 7.73
C ARG A 124 -20.76 -16.78 7.11
N ALA A 125 -20.98 -17.27 5.89
CA ALA A 125 -20.04 -18.16 5.21
C ALA A 125 -18.82 -17.39 4.68
N GLN A 126 -19.05 -16.20 4.13
CA GLN A 126 -18.00 -15.31 3.65
C GLN A 126 -17.17 -14.74 4.81
N ALA A 127 -17.78 -14.44 5.96
CA ALA A 127 -17.08 -13.97 7.14
C ALA A 127 -16.11 -15.02 7.69
N LEU A 128 -16.52 -16.30 7.70
CA LEU A 128 -15.63 -17.41 8.05
C LEU A 128 -14.47 -17.55 7.06
N ARG A 129 -14.73 -17.47 5.75
CA ARG A 129 -13.67 -17.54 4.72
C ARG A 129 -12.68 -16.40 4.82
N VAL A 130 -13.18 -15.17 4.99
CA VAL A 130 -12.35 -13.96 5.15
C VAL A 130 -11.54 -14.04 6.43
N GLY A 131 -12.15 -14.43 7.56
CA GLY A 131 -11.47 -14.57 8.84
C GLY A 131 -10.37 -15.64 8.81
N LEU A 132 -10.67 -16.83 8.29
CA LEU A 132 -9.68 -17.91 8.14
C LEU A 132 -8.55 -17.51 7.18
N GLY A 133 -8.88 -16.88 6.05
CA GLY A 133 -7.89 -16.37 5.11
C GLY A 133 -6.96 -15.36 5.77
N ALA A 134 -7.49 -14.43 6.56
CA ALA A 134 -6.71 -13.41 7.23
C ALA A 134 -5.80 -13.99 8.34
N ILE A 135 -6.27 -15.01 9.07
CA ILE A 135 -5.45 -15.78 10.03
C ILE A 135 -4.29 -16.47 9.29
N LEU A 136 -4.56 -17.15 8.18
CA LEU A 136 -3.54 -17.86 7.41
C LEU A 136 -2.49 -16.90 6.82
N ILE A 137 -2.92 -15.76 6.27
CA ILE A 137 -2.02 -14.72 5.78
C ILE A 137 -1.13 -14.20 6.91
N THR A 138 -1.71 -13.97 8.09
CA THR A 138 -0.98 -13.45 9.25
C THR A 138 0.03 -14.46 9.77
N ALA A 139 -0.37 -15.72 9.92
CA ALA A 139 0.51 -16.80 10.34
C ALA A 139 1.66 -16.98 9.35
N GLY A 140 1.36 -16.97 8.05
CA GLY A 140 2.38 -17.05 6.99
C GLY A 140 3.33 -15.85 7.03
N ALA A 141 2.80 -14.63 7.24
CA ALA A 141 3.62 -13.45 7.35
C ALA A 141 4.58 -13.51 8.54
N VAL A 142 4.08 -13.85 9.73
CA VAL A 142 4.91 -14.01 10.92
C VAL A 142 5.99 -15.08 10.70
N LEU A 143 5.62 -16.23 10.13
CA LEU A 143 6.56 -17.33 9.87
C LEU A 143 7.71 -16.94 8.94
N VAL A 144 7.46 -16.14 7.90
CA VAL A 144 8.50 -15.65 6.98
C VAL A 144 9.40 -14.61 7.66
N SER A 145 8.88 -13.90 8.65
CA SER A 145 9.53 -12.74 9.25
C SER A 145 10.36 -13.06 10.49
N VAL A 146 10.13 -14.18 11.18
CA VAL A 146 10.91 -14.63 12.34
C VAL A 146 12.25 -15.25 11.96
#